data_AF-A0A7Y2U5P4-F1
#
_entry.id   AF-A0A7Y2U5P4-F1
#
_cell.length_a   1.000
_cell.length_b   1.000
_cell.length_c   1.000
_cell.angle_alpha   90.00
_cell.angle_beta   90.00
_cell.angle_gamma   90.00
#
_symmetry.space_group_name_H-M   'P 1'
#
loop_
_entity.id
_entity.type
_entity.pdbx_description
1 polymer ?
#
loop_
_entity_poly.entity_id
_entity_poly.type
_entity_poly.pdbx_seq_one_letter_code
_entity_poly.pdbx_strand_id
1 'polypeptide(L)'
;MNLINKSLSGTSFLIALSSLATAEIKMPTFFSDGMVLQQETGAKIWGSADAGQTVTVSFAGKTATSKASKDGNWSVQLKGLKATNKSAALTIEAGNDKKQINDVLVGEVWLASGQSNMEWKVSNTNSKASIATDKDNLLRVYVSGNTTSIEPSHDFAGAWKDTKPENTGGFTAVGYEFAKALRKELKVPVGIIECSWGGKPVQSFISDEALKACPEAKPMLDQKAAAISKYDPATAKKNYEAQMKKWKAADAKWKAEKKGRRPRQPRKPQNPALQPN
;
A
#
# COMPACT_ATOMS: atom_id res chain seq x y z
N MET A 1 5.96 61.62 56.09
CA MET A 1 5.79 60.17 55.85
C MET A 1 5.35 60.00 54.40
N ASN A 2 6.26 59.67 53.48
CA ASN A 2 5.94 59.19 52.13
C ASN A 2 7.20 58.56 51.52
N LEU A 3 7.14 57.24 51.34
CA LEU A 3 8.13 56.39 50.72
C LEU A 3 8.00 56.50 49.19
N ILE A 4 9.12 56.65 48.47
CA ILE A 4 9.15 56.48 47.02
C ILE A 4 10.06 55.30 46.70
N ASN A 5 9.45 54.26 46.14
CA ASN A 5 10.01 52.96 45.76
C ASN A 5 11.04 53.09 44.63
N LYS A 6 12.17 52.39 44.78
CA LYS A 6 13.11 52.11 43.69
C LYS A 6 12.59 50.91 42.88
N SER A 7 12.29 51.12 41.60
CA SER A 7 11.98 50.05 40.65
C SER A 7 13.29 49.52 40.05
N LEU A 8 13.62 48.24 40.29
CA LEU A 8 14.65 47.51 39.57
C LEU A 8 14.02 46.95 38.28
N SER A 9 14.50 47.41 37.12
CA SER A 9 14.14 46.85 35.82
C SER A 9 15.07 45.66 35.52
N GLY A 10 14.56 44.44 35.67
CA GLY A 10 15.27 43.20 35.32
C GLY A 10 15.05 42.85 33.84
N THR A 11 16.12 42.82 33.06
CA THR A 11 16.10 42.40 31.65
C THR A 11 15.95 40.87 31.56
N SER A 12 14.80 40.39 31.10
CA SER A 12 14.60 38.96 30.80
C SER A 12 15.25 38.59 29.46
N PHE A 13 16.22 37.67 29.50
CA PHE A 13 16.85 37.09 28.32
C PHE A 13 15.98 35.93 27.81
N LEU A 14 15.24 36.16 26.72
CA LEU A 14 14.46 35.12 26.02
C LEU A 14 15.43 34.20 25.26
N ILE A 15 15.75 33.04 25.83
CA ILE A 15 16.44 31.96 25.12
C ILE A 15 15.41 31.32 24.18
N ALA A 16 15.50 31.64 22.89
CA ALA A 16 14.77 30.93 21.86
C ALA A 16 15.34 29.52 21.72
N LEU A 17 14.68 28.52 22.30
CA LEU A 17 14.91 27.12 21.95
C LEU A 17 14.41 26.93 20.51
N SER A 18 15.31 27.06 19.55
CA SER A 18 15.08 26.56 18.19
C SER A 18 14.88 25.04 18.29
N SER A 19 13.64 24.59 18.15
CA SER A 19 13.32 23.18 18.00
C SER A 19 14.12 22.65 16.81
N LEU A 20 15.08 21.77 17.07
CA LEU A 20 15.67 20.92 16.04
C LEU A 20 14.54 20.04 15.53
N ALA A 21 13.81 20.51 14.51
CA ALA A 21 12.99 19.63 13.70
C ALA A 21 13.97 18.61 13.12
N THR A 22 13.90 17.38 13.62
CA THR A 22 14.56 16.26 12.94
C THR A 22 13.87 16.17 11.59
N ALA A 23 14.63 16.42 10.53
CA ALA A 23 14.19 16.07 9.20
C ALA A 23 13.74 14.59 9.24
N GLU A 24 12.73 14.22 8.46
CA GLU A 24 12.37 12.82 8.33
C GLU A 24 12.13 12.49 6.86
N ILE A 25 13.06 11.71 6.28
CA ILE A 25 12.83 11.05 4.99
C ILE A 25 11.68 10.05 5.12
N LYS A 26 10.57 10.32 4.42
CA LYS A 26 9.44 9.39 4.34
C LYS A 26 9.35 8.79 2.95
N MET A 27 9.11 7.48 2.94
CA MET A 27 8.99 6.69 1.72
C MET A 27 7.62 6.02 1.70
N PRO A 28 7.00 5.85 0.53
CA PRO A 28 5.88 4.92 0.36
C PRO A 28 6.22 3.55 0.95
N THR A 29 5.22 2.90 1.54
CA THR A 29 5.33 1.56 2.17
C THR A 29 5.84 0.50 1.18
N PHE A 30 5.58 0.69 -0.11
CA PHE A 30 6.10 -0.17 -1.19
C PHE A 30 7.63 -0.25 -1.23
N PHE A 31 8.33 0.84 -0.90
CA PHE A 31 9.78 0.87 -0.83
C PHE A 31 10.24 0.32 0.53
N SER A 32 10.31 -1.01 0.62
CA SER A 32 10.69 -1.73 1.82
C SER A 32 11.75 -2.80 1.56
N ASP A 33 12.31 -3.32 2.64
CA ASP A 33 13.29 -4.40 2.58
C ASP A 33 12.75 -5.58 1.77
N GLY A 34 13.64 -6.21 1.00
CA GLY A 34 13.27 -7.33 0.14
C GLY A 34 12.64 -6.93 -1.19
N MET A 35 12.56 -5.65 -1.56
CA MET A 35 11.98 -5.24 -2.85
C MET A 35 12.79 -5.67 -4.08
N VAL A 36 12.15 -5.60 -5.25
CA VAL A 36 12.79 -5.78 -6.57
C VAL A 36 12.60 -4.50 -7.38
N LEU A 37 13.67 -3.99 -7.97
CA LEU A 37 13.66 -2.85 -8.89
C LEU A 37 13.73 -3.30 -10.35
N GLN A 38 13.00 -2.60 -11.21
CA GLN A 38 13.00 -2.84 -12.66
C GLN A 38 14.37 -2.53 -13.27
N GLN A 39 14.88 -3.45 -14.09
CA GLN A 39 16.11 -3.28 -14.85
C GLN A 39 15.94 -2.40 -16.10
N GLU A 40 17.06 -1.90 -16.63
CA GLU A 40 17.23 -1.21 -17.92
C GLU A 40 16.51 0.14 -18.07
N THR A 41 15.18 0.16 -18.08
CA THR A 41 14.34 1.36 -18.28
C THR A 41 14.45 2.38 -17.15
N GLY A 42 15.14 1.98 -16.07
CA GLY A 42 15.40 2.75 -14.88
C GLY A 42 14.31 2.60 -13.83
N ALA A 43 14.72 2.64 -12.57
CA ALA A 43 13.82 2.57 -11.43
C ALA A 43 13.56 3.98 -10.90
N LYS A 44 12.28 4.39 -10.90
CA LYS A 44 11.85 5.63 -10.26
C LYS A 44 11.76 5.41 -8.75
N ILE A 45 12.45 6.24 -7.98
CA ILE A 45 12.39 6.24 -6.52
C ILE A 45 11.84 7.59 -6.08
N TRP A 46 10.88 7.60 -5.16
CA TRP A 46 10.23 8.83 -4.71
C TRP A 46 9.84 8.76 -3.24
N GLY A 47 9.62 9.93 -2.65
CA GLY A 47 9.22 10.09 -1.26
C GLY A 47 9.02 11.55 -0.92
N SER A 48 9.06 11.86 0.37
CA SER A 48 9.05 13.22 0.88
C SER A 48 10.22 13.47 1.83
N ALA A 49 10.72 14.70 1.84
CA ALA A 49 11.75 15.23 2.72
C ALA A 49 11.42 16.71 2.99
N ASP A 50 12.20 17.41 3.83
CA ASP A 50 11.92 18.82 4.09
C ASP A 50 12.08 19.65 2.82
N ALA A 51 11.22 20.66 2.67
CA ALA A 51 11.17 21.49 1.48
C ALA A 51 12.54 22.10 1.14
N GLY A 52 12.96 21.95 -0.12
CA GLY A 52 14.23 22.47 -0.60
C GLY A 52 15.47 21.68 -0.22
N GLN A 53 15.37 20.59 0.55
CA GLN A 53 16.51 19.71 0.80
C GLN A 53 16.96 18.99 -0.48
N THR A 54 18.26 18.79 -0.60
CA THR A 54 18.84 17.91 -1.62
C THR A 54 18.77 16.48 -1.12
N VAL A 55 18.07 15.63 -1.87
CA VAL A 55 17.94 14.20 -1.62
C VAL A 55 18.86 13.43 -2.57
N THR A 56 19.73 12.61 -2.02
CA THR A 56 20.64 11.74 -2.77
C THR A 56 20.25 10.28 -2.56
N VAL A 57 20.03 9.55 -3.67
CA VAL A 57 19.75 8.11 -3.66
C VAL A 57 20.93 7.38 -4.28
N SER A 58 21.47 6.41 -3.56
CA SER A 58 22.60 5.58 -3.99
C SER A 58 22.25 4.10 -3.93
N PHE A 59 22.49 3.38 -5.02
CA PHE A 59 22.22 1.95 -5.14
C PHE A 59 23.04 1.31 -6.27
N ALA A 60 23.64 0.14 -6.01
CA ALA A 60 24.40 -0.63 -7.01
C ALA A 60 25.44 0.18 -7.81
N GLY A 61 26.16 1.08 -7.13
CA GLY A 61 27.16 1.98 -7.76
C GLY A 61 26.57 3.08 -8.63
N LYS A 62 25.24 3.28 -8.61
CA LYS A 62 24.54 4.40 -9.21
C LYS A 62 24.13 5.39 -8.14
N THR A 63 24.20 6.67 -8.47
CA THR A 63 23.74 7.76 -7.61
C THR A 63 22.88 8.71 -8.44
N ALA A 64 21.79 9.18 -7.87
CA ALA A 64 20.93 10.20 -8.44
C ALA A 64 20.48 11.17 -7.34
N THR A 65 20.29 12.43 -7.71
CA THR A 65 19.97 13.50 -6.78
C THR A 65 18.76 14.29 -7.27
N SER A 66 17.89 14.72 -6.36
CA SER A 66 16.78 15.64 -6.63
C SER A 66 16.65 16.63 -5.48
N LYS A 67 16.05 17.79 -5.74
CA LYS A 67 15.62 18.70 -4.69
C LYS A 67 14.17 18.38 -4.28
N ALA A 68 13.88 18.37 -2.99
CA ALA A 68 12.51 18.33 -2.50
C ALA A 68 11.78 19.63 -2.88
N SER A 69 10.57 19.46 -3.40
CA SER A 69 9.68 20.56 -3.76
C SER A 69 9.23 21.37 -2.53
N LYS A 70 8.45 22.44 -2.74
CA LYS A 70 7.86 23.22 -1.63
C LYS A 70 6.94 22.38 -0.74
N ASP A 71 6.32 21.35 -1.32
CA ASP A 71 5.45 20.40 -0.62
C ASP A 71 6.23 19.19 -0.07
N GLY A 72 7.56 19.23 -0.13
CA GLY A 72 8.45 18.18 0.36
C GLY A 72 8.61 16.96 -0.58
N ASN A 73 7.79 16.85 -1.62
CA ASN A 73 7.87 15.74 -2.59
C ASN A 73 9.17 15.77 -3.40
N TRP A 74 9.78 14.61 -3.62
CA TRP A 74 10.95 14.43 -4.48
C TRP A 74 10.87 13.11 -5.26
N SER A 75 11.57 13.04 -6.39
CA SER A 75 11.77 11.77 -7.10
C SER A 75 13.06 11.78 -7.91
N VAL A 76 13.68 10.61 -8.06
CA VAL A 76 14.85 10.38 -8.90
C VAL A 76 14.63 9.17 -9.79
N GLN A 77 15.36 9.09 -10.90
CA GLN A 77 15.40 7.91 -11.76
C GLN A 77 16.79 7.30 -11.70
N LEU A 78 16.92 6.08 -11.17
CA LEU A 78 18.18 5.32 -11.22
C LEU A 78 18.27 4.63 -12.59
N LYS A 79 19.13 5.14 -13.47
CA LYS A 79 19.30 4.63 -14.85
C LYS A 79 20.38 3.54 -14.94
N GLY A 80 20.24 2.64 -15.91
CA GLY A 80 21.26 1.65 -16.24
C GLY A 80 21.50 0.62 -15.13
N LEU A 81 20.45 0.29 -14.37
CA LEU A 81 20.44 -0.86 -13.47
C LEU A 81 20.37 -2.12 -14.33
N LYS A 82 21.31 -3.05 -14.11
CA LYS A 82 21.33 -4.35 -14.77
C LYS A 82 20.84 -5.41 -13.79
N ALA A 83 20.09 -6.40 -14.27
CA ALA A 83 19.70 -7.51 -13.41
C ALA A 83 20.90 -8.18 -12.74
N THR A 84 20.72 -8.55 -11.47
CA THR A 84 21.73 -9.22 -10.66
C THR A 84 21.07 -10.10 -9.62
N ASN A 85 21.61 -11.30 -9.43
CA ASN A 85 21.15 -12.24 -8.40
C ASN A 85 21.70 -11.88 -7.00
N LYS A 86 22.55 -10.85 -6.91
CA LYS A 86 23.05 -10.30 -5.64
C LYS A 86 22.23 -9.08 -5.27
N SER A 87 21.67 -9.09 -4.07
CA SER A 87 21.01 -7.92 -3.51
C SER A 87 22.02 -6.92 -2.95
N ALA A 88 21.57 -5.68 -2.80
CA ALA A 88 22.34 -4.61 -2.17
C ALA A 88 21.42 -3.70 -1.34
N ALA A 89 22.00 -2.87 -0.49
CA ALA A 89 21.26 -1.83 0.20
C ALA A 89 21.06 -0.60 -0.71
N LEU A 90 19.84 -0.06 -0.74
CA LEU A 90 19.53 1.23 -1.32
C LEU A 90 19.54 2.29 -0.21
N THR A 91 20.31 3.35 -0.40
CA THR A 91 20.52 4.41 0.59
C THR A 91 19.89 5.70 0.09
N ILE A 92 19.10 6.35 0.94
CA ILE A 92 18.53 7.68 0.72
C ILE A 92 19.08 8.61 1.80
N GLU A 93 19.64 9.73 1.40
CA GLU A 93 20.22 10.74 2.29
C GLU A 93 19.62 12.11 1.96
N ALA A 94 19.26 12.88 3.00
CA ALA A 94 18.73 14.23 2.87
C ALA A 94 19.13 15.06 4.10
N GLY A 95 20.02 16.04 3.93
CA GLY A 95 20.61 16.75 5.07
C GLY A 95 21.39 15.78 5.97
N ASN A 96 20.98 15.69 7.24
CA ASN A 96 21.57 14.76 8.22
C ASN A 96 20.83 13.41 8.31
N ASP A 97 19.74 13.25 7.58
CA ASP A 97 18.96 12.03 7.60
C ASP A 97 19.53 10.99 6.65
N LYS A 98 19.40 9.73 7.08
CA LYS A 98 19.74 8.57 6.28
C LYS A 98 18.69 7.48 6.47
N LYS A 99 18.14 7.00 5.37
CA LYS A 99 17.26 5.82 5.32
C LYS A 99 17.90 4.76 4.45
N GLN A 100 17.88 3.52 4.93
CA GLN A 100 18.39 2.38 4.19
C GLN A 100 17.25 1.38 3.96
N ILE A 101 17.17 0.88 2.73
CA ILE A 101 16.29 -0.22 2.34
C ILE A 101 17.20 -1.39 1.98
N ASN A 102 17.07 -2.48 2.72
CA ASN A 102 17.96 -3.62 2.63
C ASN A 102 17.46 -4.67 1.66
N ASP A 103 18.38 -5.53 1.22
CA ASP A 103 18.06 -6.68 0.39
C ASP A 103 17.27 -6.30 -0.88
N VAL A 104 17.73 -5.28 -1.60
CA VAL A 104 17.10 -4.83 -2.85
C VAL A 104 17.71 -5.58 -4.03
N LEU A 105 16.87 -6.25 -4.83
CA LEU A 105 17.26 -6.90 -6.09
C LEU A 105 16.99 -6.01 -7.29
N VAL A 106 17.64 -6.33 -8.41
CA VAL A 106 17.34 -5.76 -9.74
C VAL A 106 16.95 -6.88 -10.69
N GLY A 107 15.81 -6.72 -11.37
CA GLY A 107 15.29 -7.71 -12.30
C GLY A 107 14.03 -7.21 -13.00
N GLU A 108 13.08 -8.12 -13.25
CA GLU A 108 11.78 -7.78 -13.84
C GLU A 108 10.72 -7.54 -12.77
N VAL A 109 9.88 -6.53 -12.95
CA VAL A 109 8.79 -6.19 -12.03
C VAL A 109 7.47 -6.13 -12.79
N TRP A 110 6.48 -6.90 -12.33
CA TRP A 110 5.18 -7.01 -12.98
C TRP A 110 4.03 -6.71 -12.02
N LEU A 111 3.00 -6.06 -12.53
CA LEU A 111 1.76 -5.80 -11.77
C LEU A 111 0.74 -6.91 -12.01
N ALA A 112 0.31 -7.56 -10.94
CA ALA A 112 -0.77 -8.53 -10.92
C ALA A 112 -2.01 -7.89 -10.27
N SER A 113 -2.94 -7.39 -11.09
CA SER A 113 -4.16 -6.72 -10.64
C SER A 113 -5.42 -7.32 -11.26
N GLY A 114 -6.58 -6.95 -10.73
CA GLY A 114 -7.89 -7.43 -11.15
C GLY A 114 -8.74 -7.87 -9.95
N GLN A 115 -9.57 -8.88 -10.15
CA GLN A 115 -10.52 -9.37 -9.15
C GLN A 115 -10.17 -10.77 -8.61
N SER A 116 -11.18 -11.53 -8.17
CA SER A 116 -11.04 -12.75 -7.37
C SER A 116 -10.20 -13.86 -8.01
N ASN A 117 -10.13 -13.90 -9.34
CA ASN A 117 -9.33 -14.89 -10.05
C ASN A 117 -7.83 -14.56 -10.00
N MET A 118 -7.48 -13.27 -10.00
CA MET A 118 -6.10 -12.83 -9.76
C MET A 118 -5.75 -12.92 -8.26
N GLU A 119 -6.72 -12.63 -7.38
CA GLU A 119 -6.57 -12.75 -5.92
C GLU A 119 -6.49 -14.22 -5.45
N TRP A 120 -6.83 -15.16 -6.33
CA TRP A 120 -6.87 -16.59 -5.99
C TRP A 120 -5.50 -17.06 -5.52
N LYS A 121 -5.44 -17.64 -4.32
CA LYS A 121 -4.18 -17.95 -3.65
C LYS A 121 -3.60 -19.30 -4.06
N VAL A 122 -2.27 -19.43 -4.06
CA VAL A 122 -1.58 -20.71 -4.33
C VAL A 122 -2.07 -21.82 -3.41
N SER A 123 -2.33 -21.53 -2.12
CA SER A 123 -2.87 -22.49 -1.15
C SER A 123 -4.24 -23.07 -1.52
N ASN A 124 -5.00 -22.39 -2.38
CA ASN A 124 -6.30 -22.82 -2.87
C ASN A 124 -6.22 -23.55 -4.23
N THR A 125 -5.02 -23.87 -4.70
CA THR A 125 -4.80 -24.58 -5.96
C THR A 125 -4.49 -26.06 -5.72
N ASN A 126 -4.53 -26.85 -6.81
CA ASN A 126 -4.07 -28.24 -6.79
C ASN A 126 -2.54 -28.35 -6.61
N SER A 127 -1.79 -27.28 -6.87
CA SER A 127 -0.33 -27.24 -6.73
C SER A 127 0.14 -26.97 -5.30
N LYS A 128 -0.77 -26.83 -4.32
CA LYS A 128 -0.42 -26.50 -2.93
C LYS A 128 0.62 -27.41 -2.27
N ALA A 129 0.80 -28.64 -2.75
CA ALA A 129 1.83 -29.55 -2.25
C ALA A 129 3.27 -29.05 -2.54
N SER A 130 3.49 -28.29 -3.62
CA SER A 130 4.82 -27.76 -3.97
C SER A 130 5.30 -26.68 -3.00
N ILE A 131 4.37 -26.02 -2.28
CA ILE A 131 4.66 -24.96 -1.30
C ILE A 131 5.74 -25.42 -0.30
N ALA A 132 5.69 -26.67 0.15
CA ALA A 132 6.64 -27.21 1.13
C ALA A 132 8.10 -27.18 0.65
N THR A 133 8.32 -27.15 -0.67
CA THR A 133 9.66 -27.16 -1.29
C THR A 133 10.05 -25.84 -1.92
N ASP A 134 9.15 -24.86 -1.98
CA ASP A 134 9.40 -23.59 -2.66
C ASP A 134 10.49 -22.80 -1.94
N LYS A 135 11.61 -22.52 -2.63
CA LYS A 135 12.79 -21.81 -2.11
C LYS A 135 13.47 -21.05 -3.25
N ASP A 136 12.93 -19.89 -3.63
CA ASP A 136 13.54 -19.01 -4.62
C ASP A 136 13.54 -17.57 -4.10
N ASN A 137 14.64 -17.18 -3.44
CA ASN A 137 14.78 -15.83 -2.87
C ASN A 137 14.88 -14.72 -3.95
N LEU A 138 14.99 -15.07 -5.23
CA LEU A 138 15.00 -14.16 -6.36
C LEU A 138 13.60 -13.95 -6.97
N LEU A 139 12.59 -14.73 -6.53
CA LEU A 139 11.18 -14.51 -6.83
C LEU A 139 10.52 -13.91 -5.58
N ARG A 140 10.02 -12.69 -5.68
CA ARG A 140 9.41 -11.98 -4.56
C ARG A 140 8.05 -11.40 -4.96
N VAL A 141 7.12 -11.37 -4.01
CA VAL A 141 5.78 -10.82 -4.22
C VAL A 141 5.53 -9.74 -3.18
N TYR A 142 5.21 -8.54 -3.63
CA TYR A 142 4.58 -7.53 -2.78
C TYR A 142 3.10 -7.86 -2.65
N VAL A 143 2.69 -8.29 -1.48
CA VAL A 143 1.28 -8.60 -1.18
C VAL A 143 0.64 -7.33 -0.63
N SER A 144 -0.25 -6.71 -1.41
CA SER A 144 -0.89 -5.46 -1.00
C SER A 144 -2.03 -5.70 -0.01
N GLY A 145 -2.29 -4.68 0.80
CA GLY A 145 -3.48 -4.58 1.62
C GLY A 145 -4.61 -3.92 0.84
N ASN A 146 -5.79 -4.52 0.91
CA ASN A 146 -7.00 -3.95 0.32
C ASN A 146 -7.45 -2.72 1.11
N THR A 147 -7.29 -1.54 0.52
CA THR A 147 -7.70 -0.25 1.09
C THR A 147 -8.55 0.55 0.11
N THR A 148 -9.44 1.38 0.63
CA THR A 148 -10.28 2.31 -0.13
C THR A 148 -10.01 3.72 0.37
N SER A 149 -9.94 4.67 -0.55
CA SER A 149 -9.84 6.09 -0.22
C SER A 149 -10.85 6.88 -1.05
N ILE A 150 -11.32 8.00 -0.50
CA ILE A 150 -12.17 8.94 -1.24
C ILE A 150 -11.32 9.72 -2.24
N GLU A 151 -10.12 10.13 -1.81
CA GLU A 151 -9.15 10.85 -2.63
C GLU A 151 -8.03 9.92 -3.09
N PRO A 152 -7.33 10.23 -4.20
CA PRO A 152 -6.16 9.47 -4.62
C PRO A 152 -5.15 9.30 -3.46
N SER A 153 -4.82 8.06 -3.13
CA SER A 153 -3.80 7.76 -2.12
C SER A 153 -2.43 7.65 -2.79
N HIS A 154 -1.42 8.24 -2.15
CA HIS A 154 -0.02 8.16 -2.58
C HIS A 154 0.77 7.03 -1.92
N ASP A 155 0.11 6.28 -1.03
CA ASP A 155 0.67 5.08 -0.40
C ASP A 155 -0.41 4.01 -0.20
N PHE A 156 0.02 2.75 -0.12
CA PHE A 156 -0.86 1.62 0.14
C PHE A 156 -0.12 0.59 1.00
N ALA A 157 -0.89 -0.06 1.87
CA ALA A 157 -0.32 -1.06 2.77
C ALA A 157 0.12 -2.31 2.00
N GLY A 158 1.06 -3.04 2.57
CA GLY A 158 1.54 -4.31 2.03
C GLY A 158 2.97 -4.60 2.49
N ALA A 159 3.51 -5.70 2.00
CA ALA A 159 4.90 -6.06 2.26
C ALA A 159 5.45 -6.95 1.15
N TRP A 160 6.74 -6.77 0.85
CA TRP A 160 7.50 -7.71 0.05
C TRP A 160 7.70 -9.03 0.82
N LYS A 161 7.53 -10.14 0.10
CA LYS A 161 7.68 -11.49 0.61
C LYS A 161 8.51 -12.31 -0.37
N ASP A 162 9.54 -12.96 0.14
CA ASP A 162 10.34 -13.94 -0.57
C ASP A 162 9.57 -15.26 -0.76
N THR A 163 9.91 -15.99 -1.84
CA THR A 163 9.33 -17.31 -2.10
C THR A 163 9.96 -18.35 -1.18
N LYS A 164 9.20 -18.69 -0.13
CA LYS A 164 9.48 -19.74 0.84
C LYS A 164 8.18 -20.39 1.32
N PRO A 165 8.19 -21.58 1.96
CA PRO A 165 6.97 -22.30 2.32
C PRO A 165 6.02 -21.49 3.19
N GLU A 166 6.55 -20.62 4.05
CA GLU A 166 5.79 -19.79 4.99
C GLU A 166 4.98 -18.69 4.29
N ASN A 167 5.44 -18.23 3.12
CA ASN A 167 4.82 -17.12 2.40
C ASN A 167 4.02 -17.57 1.18
N THR A 168 4.51 -18.59 0.46
CA THR A 168 4.08 -18.90 -0.92
C THR A 168 2.59 -19.23 -1.02
N GLY A 169 2.03 -19.89 0.00
CA GLY A 169 0.60 -20.17 0.04
C GLY A 169 -0.30 -18.93 0.00
N GLY A 170 0.22 -17.77 0.41
CA GLY A 170 -0.49 -16.49 0.42
C GLY A 170 -0.44 -15.70 -0.88
N PHE A 171 0.42 -16.07 -1.84
CA PHE A 171 0.60 -15.33 -3.09
C PHE A 171 -0.57 -15.55 -4.06
N THR A 172 -0.76 -14.61 -4.98
CA THR A 172 -1.57 -14.82 -6.19
C THR A 172 -1.05 -16.05 -6.95
N ALA A 173 -1.93 -17.00 -7.26
CA ALA A 173 -1.58 -18.21 -7.98
C ALA A 173 -1.12 -17.90 -9.41
N VAL A 174 -1.85 -17.02 -10.10
CA VAL A 174 -1.55 -16.63 -11.48
C VAL A 174 -0.23 -15.84 -11.53
N GLY A 175 -0.08 -14.82 -10.68
CA GLY A 175 1.14 -14.01 -10.67
C GLY A 175 2.37 -14.83 -10.26
N TYR A 176 2.22 -15.76 -9.30
CA TYR A 176 3.31 -16.62 -8.86
C TYR A 176 3.78 -17.59 -9.94
N GLU A 177 2.87 -18.32 -10.60
CA GLU A 177 3.25 -19.26 -11.66
C GLU A 177 3.81 -18.54 -12.90
N PHE A 178 3.27 -17.36 -13.22
CA PHE A 178 3.86 -16.48 -14.24
C PHE A 178 5.31 -16.08 -13.88
N ALA A 179 5.54 -15.63 -12.64
CA ALA A 179 6.87 -15.27 -12.17
C ALA A 179 7.85 -16.45 -12.19
N LYS A 180 7.39 -17.66 -11.82
CA LYS A 180 8.21 -18.89 -11.92
C LYS A 180 8.62 -19.19 -13.35
N ALA A 181 7.68 -19.06 -14.30
CA ALA A 181 7.98 -19.25 -15.72
C ALA A 181 9.03 -18.23 -16.20
N LEU A 182 8.87 -16.95 -15.84
CA LEU A 182 9.86 -15.90 -16.16
C LEU A 182 11.22 -16.15 -15.52
N ARG A 183 11.27 -16.55 -14.25
CA ARG A 183 12.51 -16.90 -13.54
C ARG A 183 13.28 -17.99 -14.27
N LYS A 184 12.58 -19.02 -14.75
CA LYS A 184 13.17 -20.13 -15.48
C LYS A 184 13.77 -19.69 -16.83
N GLU A 185 13.06 -18.83 -17.55
CA GLU A 185 13.45 -18.37 -18.88
C GLU A 185 14.56 -17.31 -18.82
N LEU A 186 14.30 -16.23 -18.08
CA LEU A 186 15.16 -15.05 -18.07
C LEU A 186 16.34 -15.19 -17.11
N LYS A 187 16.23 -16.06 -16.09
CA LYS A 187 17.26 -16.31 -15.06
C LYS A 187 17.69 -15.07 -14.25
N VAL A 188 16.89 -14.02 -14.28
CA VAL A 188 17.02 -12.79 -13.48
C VAL A 188 16.03 -12.78 -12.31
N PRO A 189 16.19 -11.95 -11.27
CA PRO A 189 15.15 -11.78 -10.26
C PRO A 189 13.81 -11.33 -10.85
N VAL A 190 12.71 -11.75 -10.23
CA VAL A 190 11.36 -11.35 -10.63
C VAL A 190 10.57 -10.91 -9.41
N GLY A 191 10.06 -9.68 -9.46
CA GLY A 191 9.12 -9.11 -8.50
C GLY A 191 7.71 -9.09 -9.06
N ILE A 192 6.72 -9.53 -8.28
CA ILE A 192 5.30 -9.32 -8.57
C ILE A 192 4.74 -8.32 -7.58
N ILE A 193 4.06 -7.29 -8.08
CA ILE A 193 3.23 -6.41 -7.27
C ILE A 193 1.81 -6.95 -7.36
N GLU A 194 1.35 -7.61 -6.31
CA GLU A 194 -0.01 -8.14 -6.23
C GLU A 194 -0.93 -7.04 -5.67
N CYS A 195 -1.86 -6.58 -6.50
CA CYS A 195 -2.84 -5.54 -6.20
C CYS A 195 -4.20 -5.92 -6.79
N SER A 196 -4.73 -7.06 -6.34
CA SER A 196 -5.99 -7.61 -6.80
C SER A 196 -7.03 -7.68 -5.69
N TRP A 197 -8.30 -7.45 -6.02
CA TRP A 197 -9.38 -7.43 -5.03
C TRP A 197 -10.66 -8.07 -5.56
N GLY A 198 -11.03 -9.22 -5.00
CA GLY A 198 -12.22 -9.97 -5.33
C GLY A 198 -13.52 -9.20 -5.14
N GLY A 199 -14.42 -9.37 -6.12
CA GLY A 199 -15.75 -8.76 -6.11
C GLY A 199 -15.77 -7.26 -6.39
N LYS A 200 -14.67 -6.71 -6.91
CA LYS A 200 -14.60 -5.33 -7.38
C LYS A 200 -14.94 -5.22 -8.85
N PRO A 201 -15.94 -4.40 -9.22
CA PRO A 201 -16.27 -4.16 -10.62
C PRO A 201 -15.21 -3.26 -11.29
N VAL A 202 -15.23 -3.18 -12.62
CA VAL A 202 -14.17 -2.47 -13.37
C VAL A 202 -14.06 -0.99 -13.02
N GLN A 203 -15.19 -0.32 -12.72
CA GLN A 203 -15.20 1.10 -12.33
C GLN A 203 -14.39 1.38 -11.06
N SER A 204 -14.13 0.38 -10.21
CA SER A 204 -13.28 0.52 -9.03
C SER A 204 -11.82 0.85 -9.37
N PHE A 205 -11.39 0.54 -10.60
CA PHE A 205 -10.02 0.67 -11.09
C PHE A 205 -9.86 1.82 -12.10
N ILE A 206 -10.90 2.63 -12.29
CA ILE A 206 -10.93 3.75 -13.21
C ILE A 206 -11.03 5.03 -12.38
N SER A 207 -10.30 6.08 -12.78
CA SER A 207 -10.38 7.37 -12.09
C SER A 207 -11.78 7.99 -12.24
N ASP A 208 -12.19 8.78 -11.24
CA ASP A 208 -13.44 9.53 -11.31
C ASP A 208 -13.51 10.45 -12.54
N GLU A 209 -12.37 11.01 -12.95
CA GLU A 209 -12.25 11.82 -14.17
C GLU A 209 -12.58 11.00 -15.42
N ALA A 210 -11.98 9.81 -15.58
CA ALA A 210 -12.23 8.94 -16.71
C ALA A 210 -13.66 8.38 -16.72
N LEU A 211 -14.23 8.08 -15.56
CA LEU A 211 -15.64 7.68 -15.44
C LEU A 211 -16.59 8.82 -15.86
N LYS A 212 -16.34 10.06 -15.42
CA LYS A 212 -17.16 11.22 -15.79
C LYS A 212 -17.10 11.53 -17.29
N ALA A 213 -15.99 11.20 -17.95
CA ALA A 213 -15.84 11.34 -19.39
C ALA A 213 -16.60 10.27 -20.20
N CYS A 214 -17.11 9.22 -19.56
CA CYS A 214 -17.85 8.13 -20.20
C CYS A 214 -19.38 8.31 -20.03
N PRO A 215 -20.14 8.59 -21.11
CA PRO A 215 -21.59 8.77 -21.03
C PRO A 215 -22.32 7.56 -20.42
N GLU A 216 -21.86 6.35 -20.72
CA GLU A 216 -22.43 5.08 -20.24
C GLU A 216 -22.26 4.90 -18.73
N ALA A 217 -21.29 5.58 -18.11
CA ALA A 217 -21.08 5.54 -16.66
C ALA A 217 -22.04 6.47 -15.89
N LYS A 218 -22.75 7.38 -16.56
CA LYS A 218 -23.61 8.37 -15.92
C LYS A 218 -24.67 7.76 -14.97
N PRO A 219 -25.43 6.72 -15.35
CA PRO A 219 -26.44 6.14 -14.46
C PRO A 219 -25.83 5.60 -13.16
N MET A 220 -24.64 5.00 -13.25
CA MET A 220 -23.90 4.48 -12.10
C MET A 220 -23.40 5.62 -11.20
N LEU A 221 -22.87 6.70 -11.78
CA LEU A 221 -22.42 7.87 -11.03
C LEU A 221 -23.57 8.55 -10.30
N ASP A 222 -24.73 8.69 -10.95
CA ASP A 222 -25.95 9.24 -10.33
C ASP A 222 -26.44 8.36 -9.17
N GLN A 223 -26.43 7.03 -9.35
CA GLN A 223 -26.78 6.08 -8.29
C GLN A 223 -25.82 6.19 -7.09
N LYS A 224 -24.51 6.30 -7.34
CA LYS A 224 -23.50 6.48 -6.29
C LYS A 224 -23.72 7.79 -5.55
N ALA A 225 -23.92 8.90 -6.27
CA ALA A 225 -24.18 10.20 -5.65
C ALA A 225 -25.44 10.18 -4.77
N ALA A 226 -26.53 9.56 -5.24
CA ALA A 226 -27.75 9.39 -4.46
C ALA A 226 -27.54 8.52 -3.21
N ALA A 227 -26.75 7.45 -3.32
CA ALA A 227 -26.41 6.59 -2.18
C ALA A 227 -25.59 7.33 -1.12
N ILE A 228 -24.62 8.15 -1.55
CA ILE A 228 -23.81 8.99 -0.65
C ILE A 228 -24.69 10.03 0.06
N SER A 229 -25.53 10.75 -0.68
CA SER A 229 -26.41 11.80 -0.13
C SER A 229 -27.41 11.27 0.91
N LYS A 230 -27.89 10.03 0.73
CA LYS A 230 -28.86 9.38 1.65
C LYS A 230 -28.20 8.64 2.81
N TYR A 231 -26.87 8.56 2.86
CA TYR A 231 -26.18 7.76 3.86
C TYR A 231 -26.09 8.52 5.20
N ASP A 232 -26.82 8.02 6.20
CA ASP A 232 -26.62 8.40 7.60
C ASP A 232 -25.88 7.28 8.38
N PRO A 233 -24.63 7.53 8.84
CA PRO A 233 -23.86 6.56 9.60
C PRO A 233 -24.57 6.06 10.88
N ALA A 234 -25.32 6.94 11.56
CA ALA A 234 -25.98 6.59 12.82
C ALA A 234 -27.13 5.60 12.58
N THR A 235 -27.98 5.90 11.59
CA THR A 235 -29.06 5.00 11.16
C THR A 235 -28.50 3.69 10.61
N ALA A 236 -27.44 3.73 9.79
CA ALA A 236 -26.81 2.53 9.26
C ALA A 236 -26.28 1.61 10.37
N LYS A 237 -25.61 2.18 11.39
CA LYS A 237 -25.13 1.45 12.57
C LYS A 237 -26.29 0.82 13.36
N LYS A 238 -27.34 1.60 13.66
CA LYS A 238 -28.52 1.12 14.38
C LYS A 238 -29.21 -0.04 13.64
N ASN A 239 -29.38 0.08 12.33
CA ASN A 239 -29.97 -0.97 11.50
C ASN A 239 -29.11 -2.23 11.49
N TYR A 240 -27.78 -2.10 11.43
CA TYR A 240 -26.85 -3.22 11.50
C TYR A 240 -26.91 -3.94 12.86
N GLU A 241 -26.94 -3.20 13.97
CA GLU A 241 -27.07 -3.77 15.32
C GLU A 241 -28.38 -4.56 15.48
N ALA A 242 -29.49 -4.03 14.96
CA ALA A 242 -30.78 -4.73 14.95
C ALA A 242 -30.73 -6.02 14.11
N GLN A 243 -30.10 -5.99 12.93
CA GLN A 243 -29.90 -7.17 12.09
C GLN A 243 -29.00 -8.20 12.77
N MET A 244 -27.91 -7.75 13.41
CA MET A 244 -27.00 -8.62 14.16
C MET A 244 -27.70 -9.31 15.32
N LYS A 245 -28.60 -8.63 16.04
CA LYS A 245 -29.41 -9.25 17.10
C LYS A 245 -30.30 -10.37 16.54
N LYS A 246 -31.01 -10.11 15.44
CA LYS A 246 -31.84 -11.12 14.75
C LYS A 246 -31.01 -12.31 14.24
N TRP A 247 -29.86 -12.03 13.63
CA TRP A 247 -28.96 -13.06 13.13
C TRP A 247 -28.38 -13.92 14.25
N LYS A 248 -27.93 -13.34 15.38
CA LYS A 248 -27.41 -14.10 16.52
C LYS A 248 -28.43 -15.11 17.05
N ALA A 249 -29.70 -14.70 17.17
CA ALA A 249 -30.78 -15.59 17.58
C ALA A 249 -31.00 -16.73 16.58
N ALA A 250 -31.04 -16.41 15.28
CA ALA A 250 -31.20 -17.41 14.23
C ALA A 250 -30.01 -18.38 14.12
N ASP A 251 -28.77 -17.88 14.25
CA ASP A 251 -27.54 -18.69 14.22
C ASP A 251 -27.46 -19.61 15.43
N ALA A 252 -27.88 -19.14 16.62
CA ALA A 252 -27.98 -19.97 17.82
C ALA A 252 -28.99 -21.11 17.64
N LYS A 253 -30.19 -20.81 17.09
CA LYS A 253 -31.19 -21.83 16.75
C LYS A 253 -30.65 -22.85 15.75
N TRP A 254 -30.01 -22.38 14.69
CA TRP A 254 -29.40 -23.25 13.69
C TRP A 254 -28.27 -24.12 14.28
N LYS A 255 -27.44 -23.59 15.18
CA LYS A 255 -26.39 -24.38 15.86
C LYS A 255 -26.95 -25.50 16.72
N ALA A 256 -28.09 -25.26 17.38
CA ALA A 256 -28.75 -26.27 18.21
C ALA A 256 -29.43 -27.35 17.35
N GLU A 257 -30.13 -26.95 16.29
CA GLU A 257 -30.98 -27.88 15.51
C GLU A 257 -30.25 -28.51 14.31
N LYS A 258 -29.24 -27.83 13.76
CA LYS A 258 -28.52 -28.16 12.50
C LYS A 258 -29.44 -28.44 11.30
N LYS A 259 -30.66 -27.89 11.31
CA LYS A 259 -31.65 -28.05 10.23
C LYS A 259 -31.61 -26.86 9.27
N GLY A 260 -31.61 -27.18 7.97
CA GLY A 260 -31.67 -26.19 6.90
C GLY A 260 -30.38 -25.38 6.73
N ARG A 261 -30.45 -24.31 5.94
CA ARG A 261 -29.31 -23.45 5.61
C ARG A 261 -28.95 -22.54 6.80
N ARG A 262 -27.66 -22.52 7.17
CA ARG A 262 -27.15 -21.60 8.19
C ARG A 262 -27.44 -20.15 7.80
N PRO A 263 -28.02 -19.31 8.70
CA PRO A 263 -28.31 -17.93 8.38
C PRO A 263 -27.01 -17.14 8.13
N ARG A 264 -27.01 -16.33 7.08
CA ARG A 264 -25.86 -15.51 6.70
C ARG A 264 -25.72 -14.32 7.65
N GLN A 265 -24.51 -14.10 8.15
CA GLN A 265 -24.22 -12.94 8.98
C GLN A 265 -24.43 -11.63 8.19
N PRO A 266 -25.12 -10.62 8.77
CA PRO A 266 -25.21 -9.29 8.20
C PRO A 266 -23.81 -8.70 7.95
N ARG A 267 -23.65 -7.98 6.84
CA ARG A 267 -22.40 -7.27 6.56
C ARG A 267 -22.39 -5.95 7.32
N LYS A 268 -21.24 -5.58 7.87
CA LYS A 268 -21.03 -4.25 8.45
C LYS A 268 -21.32 -3.19 7.38
N PRO A 269 -22.13 -2.16 7.66
CA PRO A 269 -22.38 -1.10 6.70
C PRO A 269 -21.07 -0.39 6.38
N GLN A 270 -20.87 -0.07 5.11
CA GLN A 270 -19.73 0.69 4.61
C GLN A 270 -20.26 2.01 4.04
N ASN A 271 -19.53 3.09 4.29
CA ASN A 271 -19.83 4.39 3.68
C ASN A 271 -19.82 4.23 2.15
N PRO A 272 -20.92 4.55 1.43
CA PRO A 272 -20.96 4.46 -0.02
C PRO A 272 -19.85 5.26 -0.74
N ALA A 273 -19.35 6.34 -0.14
CA ALA A 273 -18.21 7.09 -0.68
C ALA A 273 -16.90 6.29 -0.67
N LEU A 274 -16.78 5.32 0.23
CA LEU A 274 -15.65 4.39 0.32
C LEU A 274 -15.97 3.05 -0.35
N GLN A 275 -17.18 2.87 -0.88
CA GLN A 275 -17.49 1.66 -1.61
C GLN A 275 -17.01 1.83 -3.06
N PRO A 276 -16.14 0.93 -3.52
CA PRO A 276 -15.68 0.94 -4.89
C PRO A 276 -16.74 0.39 -5.88
N ASN A 277 -17.97 0.12 -5.39
CA ASN A 277 -19.07 -0.50 -6.12
C ASN A 277 -20.23 0.48 -6.31
#